data_AF-A0A368GVZ6-F1
#
_entry.id   AF-A0A368GVZ6-F1
#
_cell.length_a   1.000
_cell.length_b   1.000
_cell.length_c   1.000
_cell.angle_alpha   90.00
_cell.angle_beta   90.00
_cell.angle_gamma   90.00
#
_symmetry.space_group_name_H-M   'P 1'
#
loop_
_entity.id
_entity.type
_entity.pdbx_description
1 polymer ?
#
loop_
_entity_poly.entity_id
_entity_poly.type
_entity_poly.pdbx_seq_one_letter_code
_entity_poly.pdbx_strand_id
1 'polypeptide(L)'
;MLARGLVRNGKVGNPNCPQATNMYKMRYDMTMESEAQMYANSCPAKGSEVSARPSSSGENFHIFRSLIISPDEAITNALETWWTQILKNGVNNQMKYNEYLEKKELAPIAFTQVCYPIY
;
A
#
# COMPACT_ATOMS: atom_id res chain seq x y z
N MET A 1 7.79 -11.80 -5.40
CA MET A 1 8.80 -11.85 -4.30
C MET A 1 8.16 -12.11 -2.95
N LEU A 2 7.16 -11.31 -2.54
CA LEU A 2 6.48 -11.47 -1.25
C LEU A 2 5.84 -12.85 -1.06
N ALA A 3 5.01 -13.30 -2.02
CA ALA A 3 4.35 -14.62 -1.92
C ALA A 3 5.33 -15.79 -1.75
N ARG A 4 6.59 -15.63 -2.21
CA ARG A 4 7.65 -16.63 -2.12
C ARG A 4 8.44 -16.56 -0.79
N GLY A 5 8.09 -15.64 0.10
CA GLY A 5 8.79 -15.43 1.38
C GLY A 5 10.17 -14.77 1.22
N LEU A 6 10.32 -13.91 0.20
CA LEU A 6 11.60 -13.28 -0.14
C LEU A 6 11.69 -11.80 0.26
N VAL A 7 10.69 -11.27 0.96
CA VAL A 7 10.64 -9.88 1.40
C VAL A 7 10.93 -9.82 2.89
N ARG A 8 11.89 -9.00 3.29
CA ARG A 8 12.25 -8.83 4.71
C ARG A 8 11.11 -8.19 5.50
N ASN A 9 10.84 -8.71 6.69
CA ASN A 9 9.78 -8.19 7.56
C ASN A 9 10.37 -7.23 8.62
N GLY A 10 10.50 -5.96 8.27
CA GLY A 10 11.08 -4.92 9.12
C GLY A 10 12.58 -4.70 8.90
N LYS A 11 13.25 -4.33 9.99
CA LYS A 11 14.65 -3.87 10.00
C LYS A 11 15.61 -4.97 9.52
N VAL A 12 16.81 -4.55 9.11
CA VAL A 12 17.90 -5.47 8.75
C VAL A 12 18.15 -6.46 9.89
N GLY A 13 18.33 -7.74 9.56
CA GLY A 13 18.46 -8.84 10.52
C GLY A 13 17.16 -9.56 10.87
N ASN A 14 15.99 -8.96 10.57
CA ASN A 14 14.71 -9.65 10.75
C ASN A 14 14.51 -10.77 9.70
N PRO A 15 13.72 -11.81 10.06
CA PRO A 15 13.29 -12.80 9.09
C PRO A 15 12.45 -12.18 7.97
N ASN A 16 12.32 -12.91 6.87
CA ASN A 16 11.40 -12.55 5.81
C ASN A 16 9.94 -12.77 6.22
N CYS A 17 9.03 -12.09 5.53
CA CYS A 17 7.60 -12.40 5.54
C CYS A 17 7.39 -13.89 5.18
N PRO A 18 6.39 -14.55 5.76
CA PRO A 18 6.07 -15.93 5.42
C PRO A 18 5.63 -16.07 3.97
N GLN A 19 5.69 -17.29 3.44
CA GLN A 19 5.12 -17.61 2.14
C GLN A 19 3.59 -17.45 2.17
N ALA A 20 3.03 -16.98 1.06
CA ALA A 20 1.58 -16.83 0.91
C ALA A 20 1.05 -17.92 -0.02
N THR A 21 -0.05 -18.56 0.35
CA THR A 21 -0.70 -19.62 -0.43
C THR A 21 -1.70 -19.08 -1.45
N ASN A 22 -2.39 -17.97 -1.14
CA ASN A 22 -3.47 -17.39 -1.95
C ASN A 22 -3.22 -15.91 -2.33
N MET A 23 -2.01 -15.60 -2.81
CA MET A 23 -1.71 -14.25 -3.29
C MET A 23 -2.16 -14.10 -4.75
N TYR A 24 -3.23 -13.35 -4.98
CA TYR A 24 -3.79 -13.14 -6.31
C TYR A 24 -3.01 -12.10 -7.13
N LYS A 25 -2.99 -12.29 -8.45
CA LYS A 25 -2.46 -11.29 -9.38
C LYS A 25 -3.50 -10.18 -9.56
N MET A 26 -3.12 -8.94 -9.24
CA MET A 26 -3.97 -7.77 -9.51
C MET A 26 -4.22 -7.62 -11.02
N ARG A 27 -5.44 -7.22 -11.37
CA ARG A 27 -5.83 -6.82 -12.72
C ARG A 27 -6.19 -5.34 -12.70
N TYR A 28 -5.80 -4.62 -13.74
CA TYR A 28 -6.18 -3.23 -13.90
C TYR A 28 -7.70 -3.10 -14.08
N ASP A 29 -8.30 -2.10 -13.42
CA ASP A 29 -9.73 -1.79 -13.51
C ASP A 29 -9.92 -0.30 -13.80
N MET A 30 -10.52 0.01 -14.95
CA MET A 30 -10.73 1.39 -15.40
C MET A 30 -11.76 2.15 -14.54
N THR A 31 -12.65 1.43 -13.84
CA THR A 31 -13.61 2.06 -12.93
C THR A 31 -12.87 2.61 -11.71
N MET A 32 -11.98 1.80 -11.13
CA MET A 32 -11.13 2.22 -10.01
C MET A 32 -10.14 3.31 -10.42
N GLU A 33 -9.61 3.27 -11.65
CA GLU A 33 -8.81 4.38 -12.20
C GLU A 33 -9.62 5.68 -12.22
N SER A 34 -10.82 5.66 -12.78
CA SER A 34 -11.68 6.85 -12.87
C SER A 34 -12.01 7.39 -11.48
N GLU A 35 -12.31 6.53 -10.50
CA GLU A 35 -12.54 6.93 -9.11
C GLU A 35 -11.31 7.63 -8.51
N ALA A 36 -10.12 7.03 -8.66
CA ALA A 36 -8.87 7.59 -8.15
C ALA A 36 -8.52 8.93 -8.84
N GLN A 37 -8.72 9.02 -10.15
CA GLN A 37 -8.46 10.24 -10.92
C GLN A 37 -9.44 11.36 -10.54
N MET A 38 -10.71 11.06 -10.32
CA MET A 38 -11.69 12.05 -9.85
C MET A 38 -11.28 12.64 -8.50
N TYR A 39 -10.82 11.81 -7.56
CA TYR A 39 -10.33 12.30 -6.27
C TYR A 39 -9.03 13.09 -6.42
N ALA A 40 -8.07 12.62 -7.21
CA ALA A 40 -6.81 13.32 -7.46
C ALA A 40 -7.02 14.70 -8.10
N ASN A 41 -7.98 14.82 -9.02
CA ASN A 41 -8.34 16.08 -9.70
C ASN A 41 -8.82 17.18 -8.74
N SER A 42 -9.32 16.84 -7.55
CA SER A 42 -9.68 17.84 -6.55
C SER A 42 -8.48 18.38 -5.76
N CYS A 43 -7.26 17.97 -6.12
CA CYS A 43 -6.00 18.36 -5.47
C CYS A 43 -6.05 18.23 -3.92
N PRO A 44 -6.44 17.07 -3.37
CA PRO A 44 -6.65 16.93 -1.94
C PRO A 44 -5.32 16.97 -1.18
N ALA A 45 -5.36 17.47 0.06
CA ALA A 45 -4.17 17.52 0.93
C ALA A 45 -3.90 16.20 1.67
N LYS A 46 -4.84 15.24 1.61
CA LYS A 46 -4.78 13.94 2.29
C LYS A 46 -5.60 12.90 1.53
N GLY A 47 -5.46 11.62 1.91
CA GLY A 47 -6.33 10.55 1.40
C GLY A 47 -7.80 10.77 1.74
N SER A 48 -8.69 10.17 0.96
CA SER A 48 -10.14 10.31 1.13
C SER A 48 -10.59 9.72 2.47
N GLU A 49 -11.66 10.26 3.04
CA GLU A 49 -12.29 9.64 4.23
C GLU A 49 -12.84 8.26 3.85
N VAL A 50 -12.68 7.26 4.73
CA VAL A 50 -13.11 5.88 4.45
C VAL A 50 -14.61 5.82 4.12
N SER A 51 -15.43 6.65 4.79
CA SER A 51 -16.88 6.74 4.55
C SER A 51 -17.25 7.33 3.20
N ALA A 52 -16.34 8.02 2.52
CA ALA A 52 -16.56 8.60 1.20
C ALA A 52 -16.09 7.68 0.06
N ARG A 53 -15.43 6.57 0.38
CA ARG A 53 -14.95 5.60 -0.61
C ARG A 53 -16.08 4.65 -1.02
N PRO A 54 -16.12 4.21 -2.28
CA PRO A 54 -16.94 3.07 -2.66
C PRO A 54 -16.61 1.86 -1.78
N SER A 55 -17.63 1.08 -1.40
CA SER A 55 -17.48 -0.04 -0.45
C SER A 55 -16.52 -1.13 -0.91
N SER A 56 -16.21 -1.18 -2.21
CA SER A 56 -15.28 -2.11 -2.85
C SER A 56 -13.84 -1.60 -2.98
N SER A 57 -13.55 -0.35 -2.57
CA SER A 57 -12.29 0.32 -2.90
C SER A 57 -11.48 0.65 -1.64
N GLY A 58 -10.27 0.11 -1.56
CA GLY A 58 -9.22 0.63 -0.69
C GLY A 58 -8.54 1.86 -1.31
N GLU A 59 -7.68 2.54 -0.56
CA GLU A 59 -6.91 3.67 -1.09
C GLU A 59 -5.51 3.70 -0.51
N ASN A 60 -4.52 3.88 -1.38
CA ASN A 60 -3.21 4.39 -1.02
C ASN A 60 -3.05 5.79 -1.61
N PHE A 61 -2.51 6.71 -0.82
CA PHE A 61 -2.37 8.12 -1.17
C PHE A 61 -0.92 8.58 -1.00
N HIS A 62 -0.45 9.44 -1.90
CA HIS A 62 0.86 10.09 -1.79
C HIS A 62 0.87 11.45 -2.48
N ILE A 63 1.60 12.41 -1.92
CA ILE A 63 1.82 13.73 -2.52
C ILE A 63 3.31 13.92 -2.74
N PHE A 64 3.71 14.21 -3.97
CA PHE A 64 5.03 14.74 -4.28
C PHE A 64 4.95 16.25 -4.41
N ARG A 65 5.75 16.97 -3.61
CA ARG A 65 5.91 18.41 -3.74
C ARG A 65 7.07 18.71 -4.70
N SER A 66 6.85 18.44 -5.98
CA SER A 66 7.82 18.66 -7.05
C SER A 66 7.15 19.29 -8.26
N LEU A 67 7.82 20.25 -8.88
CA LEU A 67 7.36 20.90 -10.12
C LEU A 67 7.91 20.23 -11.38
N ILE A 68 8.80 19.23 -11.23
CA ILE A 68 9.53 18.62 -12.34
C ILE A 68 9.38 17.10 -12.42
N ILE A 69 8.66 16.49 -11.47
CA ILE A 69 8.44 15.04 -11.48
C ILE A 69 7.45 14.69 -12.60
N SER A 70 7.80 13.70 -13.42
CA SER A 70 6.87 13.19 -14.43
C SER A 70 5.79 12.32 -13.78
N PRO A 71 4.60 12.15 -14.41
CA PRO A 71 3.57 11.24 -13.90
C PRO A 71 4.08 9.80 -13.70
N ASP A 72 4.85 9.26 -14.65
CA ASP A 72 5.38 7.89 -14.57
C ASP A 72 6.36 7.71 -13.40
N GLU A 73 7.21 8.71 -13.18
CA GLU A 73 8.14 8.74 -12.05
C GLU A 73 7.38 8.88 -10.71
N ALA A 74 6.34 9.72 -10.66
CA ALA A 74 5.50 9.86 -9.47
C ALA A 74 4.80 8.53 -9.11
N ILE A 75 4.24 7.84 -10.11
CA ILE A 75 3.59 6.54 -9.89
C ILE A 75 4.61 5.51 -9.38
N THR A 76 5.78 5.41 -10.03
CA THR A 76 6.84 4.47 -9.64
C THR A 76 7.31 4.74 -8.21
N ASN A 77 7.61 6.00 -7.88
CA ASN A 77 8.08 6.40 -6.55
C ASN A 77 7.01 6.21 -5.47
N ALA A 78 5.72 6.39 -5.79
CA ALA A 78 4.62 6.14 -4.86
C ALA A 78 4.52 4.65 -4.51
N LEU A 79 4.57 3.78 -5.52
CA LEU A 79 4.55 2.33 -5.34
C LEU A 79 5.74 1.85 -4.49
N GLU A 80 6.95 2.36 -4.77
CA GLU A 80 8.13 2.08 -3.94
C GLU A 80 7.98 2.58 -2.51
N THR A 81 7.43 3.79 -2.33
CA THR A 81 7.20 4.37 -1.00
C THR A 81 6.24 3.50 -0.18
N TRP A 82 5.13 3.07 -0.77
CA TRP A 82 4.17 2.19 -0.09
C TRP A 82 4.80 0.83 0.21
N TRP A 83 5.47 0.22 -0.78
CA TRP A 83 6.08 -1.08 -0.63
C TRP A 83 7.15 -1.12 0.45
N THR A 84 8.03 -0.12 0.49
CA THR A 84 9.19 -0.11 1.39
C THR A 84 8.82 0.14 2.85
N GLN A 85 7.56 0.46 3.18
CA GLN A 85 7.12 0.57 4.58
C GLN A 85 7.39 -0.72 5.36
N ILE A 86 7.21 -1.90 4.74
CA ILE A 86 7.48 -3.20 5.38
C ILE A 86 8.92 -3.32 5.85
N LEU A 87 9.87 -2.68 5.17
CA LEU A 87 11.29 -2.72 5.51
C LEU A 87 11.64 -1.77 6.66
N LYS A 88 10.78 -0.79 6.95
CA LYS A 88 10.96 0.17 8.05
C LYS A 88 10.35 -0.38 9.34
N ASN A 89 9.10 -0.80 9.27
CA ASN A 89 8.37 -1.34 10.41
C ASN A 89 7.55 -2.56 9.97
N GLY A 90 7.99 -3.74 10.42
CA GLY A 90 7.39 -5.01 10.02
C GLY A 90 5.95 -5.19 10.52
N VAL A 91 5.29 -6.21 9.98
CA VAL A 91 4.05 -6.79 10.50
C VAL A 91 4.42 -7.93 11.46
N ASN A 92 3.53 -8.34 12.36
CA ASN A 92 3.77 -9.53 13.17
C ASN A 92 3.94 -10.79 12.27
N ASN A 93 4.47 -11.88 12.83
CA ASN A 93 4.71 -13.12 12.08
C ASN A 93 3.43 -13.78 11.55
N GLN A 94 2.25 -13.41 12.07
CA GLN A 94 0.97 -13.89 11.56
C GLN A 94 0.46 -13.08 10.37
N MET A 95 1.17 -12.00 9.97
CA MET A 95 0.79 -11.08 8.90
C MET A 95 -0.64 -10.52 9.05
N LYS A 96 -1.11 -10.35 10.30
CA LYS A 96 -2.47 -9.87 10.59
C LYS A 96 -2.53 -8.35 10.62
N TYR A 97 -3.47 -7.80 9.86
CA TYR A 97 -3.94 -6.43 10.04
C TYR A 97 -4.88 -6.38 11.24
N ASN A 98 -4.60 -5.49 12.19
CA ASN A 98 -5.42 -5.26 13.36
C ASN A 98 -5.24 -3.82 13.85
N GLU A 99 -6.09 -3.40 14.79
CA GLU A 99 -6.07 -2.05 15.34
C GLU A 99 -4.69 -1.66 15.93
N TYR A 100 -3.98 -2.63 16.51
CA TYR A 100 -2.62 -2.39 17.01
C TYR A 100 -1.64 -2.04 15.89
N LEU A 101 -1.68 -2.77 14.76
CA LEU A 101 -0.86 -2.46 13.59
C LEU A 101 -1.23 -1.09 13.03
N GLU A 102 -2.52 -0.80 12.91
CA GLU A 102 -3.02 0.46 12.34
C GLU A 102 -2.61 1.69 13.14
N LYS A 103 -2.61 1.59 14.48
CA LYS A 103 -2.22 2.69 15.37
C LYS A 103 -0.71 2.82 15.58
N LYS A 104 0.09 1.89 15.05
CA LYS A 104 1.53 1.86 15.26
C LYS A 104 2.20 2.99 14.48
N GLU A 105 3.18 3.65 15.10
CA GLU A 105 4.01 4.64 14.39
C GLU A 105 4.73 4.00 13.20
N LEU A 106 4.72 4.65 12.04
CA LEU A 106 5.28 4.13 10.78
C LEU A 106 4.74 2.74 10.40
N ALA A 107 3.48 2.44 10.73
CA ALA A 107 2.83 1.21 10.36
C ALA A 107 2.87 0.98 8.84
N PRO A 108 3.11 -0.26 8.37
CA PRO A 108 3.15 -0.60 6.96
C PRO A 108 1.74 -0.73 6.33
N ILE A 109 0.83 0.22 6.61
CA ILE A 109 -0.58 0.16 6.18
C ILE A 109 -0.69 0.17 4.65
N ALA A 110 0.06 1.05 3.98
CA ALA A 110 0.02 1.13 2.53
C ALA A 110 0.62 -0.13 1.89
N PHE A 111 1.68 -0.69 2.50
CA PHE A 111 2.21 -2.00 2.11
C PHE A 111 1.14 -3.10 2.24
N THR A 112 0.40 -3.15 3.36
CA THR A 112 -0.62 -4.19 3.57
C THR A 112 -1.72 -4.15 2.52
N GLN A 113 -2.08 -2.97 2.00
CA GLN A 113 -3.04 -2.83 0.90
C GLN A 113 -2.46 -3.29 -0.44
N VAL A 114 -1.17 -3.07 -0.71
CA VAL A 114 -0.50 -3.52 -1.94
C VAL A 114 -0.45 -5.05 -2.04
N CYS A 115 -0.46 -5.75 -0.90
CA CYS A 115 -0.35 -7.20 -0.83
C CYS A 115 -1.57 -7.91 -0.24
N TYR A 116 -2.74 -7.29 -0.26
CA TYR A 116 -3.93 -7.84 0.39
C TYR A 116 -4.48 -9.06 -0.36
N PRO A 117 -4.55 -10.26 0.26
CA PRO A 117 -5.24 -11.40 -0.32
C PRO A 117 -6.76 -11.26 -0.13
N ILE A 118 -7.54 -11.48 -1.19
CA ILE A 118 -9.01 -11.56 -1.09
C ILE A 118 -9.38 -12.94 -0.57
N TYR A 119 -10.20 -12.99 0.49
CA TYR A 119 -10.87 -14.19 1.00
C TYR A 119 -12.38 -14.02 0.92
#